data_AF-A0A3M7Q7N0-F1
#
_entry.id   AF-A0A3M7Q7N0-F1
#
_cell.length_a   1.000
_cell.length_b   1.000
_cell.length_c   1.000
_cell.angle_alpha   90.00
_cell.angle_beta   90.00
_cell.angle_gamma   90.00
#
_symmetry.space_group_name_H-M   'P 1'
#
loop_
_entity.id
_entity.type
_entity.pdbx_description
1 polymer ?
#
loop_
_entity_poly.entity_id
_entity_poly.type
_entity_poly.pdbx_seq_one_letter_code
_entity_poly.pdbx_strand_id
1 'polypeptide(L)'
;MINRKNFGNKFSKVGNNHNTDSFYSNKKSKKIIKESNELLRHFTYIKEEKIETVFDTGATISFISLSVAKKLNLHINPSHQKINTADGNTHYVFGGGSVVS
;
A
#
# COMPACT_ATOMS: atom_id res chain seq x y z
N MET A 1 23.07 -6.92 -1.10
CA MET A 1 22.73 -6.97 0.35
C MET A 1 23.16 -5.63 0.94
N ILE A 2 22.23 -4.73 1.30
CA ILE A 2 22.55 -3.38 1.78
C ILE A 2 22.32 -3.30 3.29
N ASN A 3 23.35 -2.89 4.02
CA ASN A 3 23.42 -2.80 5.47
C ASN A 3 22.70 -1.53 5.98
N ARG A 4 21.51 -1.68 6.57
CA ARG A 4 20.75 -0.56 7.16
C ARG A 4 21.19 -0.32 8.60
N LYS A 5 22.34 0.33 8.79
CA LYS A 5 22.67 1.03 10.03
C LYS A 5 23.02 2.46 9.66
N ASN A 6 22.32 3.42 10.27
CA ASN A 6 22.57 4.88 10.24
C ASN A 6 21.70 5.73 9.31
N PHE A 7 20.37 5.57 9.34
CA PHE A 7 19.51 6.74 9.12
C PHE A 7 19.30 7.44 10.45
N GLY A 8 20.30 8.24 10.82
CA GLY A 8 20.29 9.10 11.99
C GLY A 8 19.25 10.21 11.86
N ASN A 9 18.57 10.48 12.98
CA ASN A 9 17.73 11.64 13.23
C ASN A 9 18.29 12.93 12.60
N LYS A 10 17.58 13.48 11.61
CA LYS A 10 17.77 14.85 11.14
C LYS A 10 16.41 15.52 10.92
N PHE A 11 15.73 15.85 12.01
CA PHE A 11 14.82 16.99 12.03
C PHE A 11 15.33 17.98 13.06
N SER A 12 16.16 18.88 12.56
CA SER A 12 16.69 20.04 13.26
C SER A 12 15.57 21.05 13.51
N LYS A 13 15.30 21.29 14.80
CA LYS A 13 15.01 22.58 15.45
C LYS A 13 14.62 23.74 14.50
N VAL A 14 13.33 24.11 14.53
CA VAL A 14 12.84 25.45 14.18
C VAL A 14 12.00 25.93 15.38
N GLY A 15 12.31 27.10 15.92
CA GLY A 15 11.94 27.54 17.27
C GLY A 15 10.76 28.51 17.38
N ASN A 16 10.46 28.79 18.66
CA ASN A 16 9.68 29.89 19.27
C ASN A 16 8.16 29.89 19.00
N ASN A 17 7.23 30.03 19.95
CA ASN A 17 7.20 30.78 21.21
C ASN A 17 6.08 30.27 22.15
N HIS A 18 6.31 30.38 23.46
CA HIS A 18 5.41 30.43 24.62
C HIS A 18 3.91 30.12 24.47
N ASN A 19 3.40 29.11 25.20
CA ASN A 19 2.59 29.41 26.40
C ASN A 19 2.56 28.21 27.36
N THR A 20 2.72 28.53 28.64
CA THR A 20 2.64 27.63 29.78
C THR A 20 1.25 27.04 29.90
N ASP A 21 1.15 25.72 30.03
CA ASP A 21 0.22 25.13 31.00
C ASP A 21 0.71 23.76 31.43
N SER A 22 1.06 23.71 32.70
CA SER A 22 1.43 22.52 33.45
C SER A 22 0.22 21.58 33.53
N PHE A 23 0.31 20.43 32.86
CA PHE A 23 -0.40 19.22 33.29
C PHE A 23 0.54 18.01 33.19
N TYR A 24 1.43 17.91 34.18
CA TYR A 24 1.99 16.62 34.58
C TYR A 24 0.85 15.75 35.12
N SER A 25 0.19 15.02 34.22
CA SER A 25 -0.67 13.90 34.57
C SER A 25 -0.05 12.66 33.93
N ASN A 26 0.78 11.97 34.72
CA ASN A 26 1.31 10.65 34.42
C ASN A 26 0.20 9.60 34.54
N LYS A 27 -0.79 9.68 33.64
CA LYS A 27 -1.69 8.56 33.35
C LYS A 27 -1.09 7.88 32.13
N LYS A 28 -0.59 6.67 32.29
CA LYS A 28 -0.34 5.72 31.19
C LYS A 28 -1.68 5.41 30.51
N SER A 29 -2.22 6.37 29.77
CA SER A 29 -3.14 6.08 28.69
C SER A 29 -2.34 5.25 27.71
N LYS A 30 -2.62 3.95 27.64
CA LYS A 30 -2.20 3.14 26.49
C LYS A 30 -2.70 3.94 25.28
N LYS A 31 -1.79 4.60 24.57
CA LYS A 31 -2.10 5.25 23.31
C LYS A 31 -2.65 4.12 22.45
N ILE A 32 -3.96 4.12 22.23
CA ILE A 32 -4.55 3.29 21.19
C ILE A 32 -3.94 3.88 19.92
N ILE A 33 -2.84 3.29 19.48
CA ILE A 33 -2.32 3.50 18.14
C ILE A 33 -3.42 2.91 17.28
N LYS A 34 -4.36 3.74 16.84
CA LYS A 34 -5.15 3.41 15.65
C LYS A 34 -4.10 3.25 14.58
N GLU A 35 -3.75 2.01 14.27
CA GLU A 35 -2.85 1.71 13.17
C GLU A 35 -3.48 2.34 11.93
N SER A 36 -2.93 3.48 11.51
CA SER A 36 -3.23 4.04 10.20
C SER A 36 -2.80 2.97 9.21
N ASN A 37 -3.74 2.51 8.39
CA ASN A 37 -3.42 1.57 7.32
C ASN A 37 -2.71 2.38 6.23
N GLU A 38 -1.40 2.59 6.42
CA GLU A 38 -0.54 3.47 5.61
C GLU A 38 -0.17 2.85 4.26
N LEU A 39 -1.18 2.38 3.52
CA LEU A 39 -0.99 1.99 2.13
C LEU A 39 -0.97 3.26 1.27
N LEU A 40 0.05 3.37 0.41
CA LEU A 40 0.11 4.43 -0.59
C LEU A 40 -0.93 4.12 -1.68
N ARG A 41 -2.06 4.80 -1.59
CA ARG A 41 -3.20 4.67 -2.50
C ARG A 41 -3.16 5.73 -3.59
N HIS A 42 -3.55 5.36 -4.79
CA HIS A 42 -3.67 6.24 -5.94
C HIS A 42 -4.88 5.88 -6.78
N PHE A 43 -5.23 6.73 -7.74
CA PHE A 43 -6.23 6.40 -8.76
C PHE A 43 -5.57 6.18 -10.11
N THR A 44 -5.82 5.03 -10.71
CA THR A 44 -5.37 4.68 -12.06
C THR A 44 -6.58 4.52 -12.96
N TYR A 45 -6.47 4.90 -14.23
CA TYR A 45 -7.52 4.69 -15.22
C TYR A 45 -7.23 3.45 -16.05
N ILE A 46 -8.18 2.52 -16.13
CA ILE A 46 -8.12 1.33 -16.98
C ILE A 46 -9.40 1.31 -17.82
N LYS A 47 -9.29 1.34 -19.16
CA LYS A 47 -10.45 1.50 -20.07
C LYS A 47 -11.34 2.67 -19.66
N GLU A 48 -10.73 3.84 -19.42
CA GLU A 48 -11.40 5.10 -18.99
C GLU A 48 -12.09 5.05 -17.61
N GLU A 49 -12.10 3.89 -16.95
CA GLU A 49 -12.65 3.73 -15.61
C GLU A 49 -11.61 4.03 -14.54
N LYS A 50 -11.97 4.90 -13.59
CA LYS A 50 -11.14 5.25 -12.44
C LYS A 50 -11.16 4.12 -11.39
N ILE A 51 -10.00 3.56 -11.08
CA ILE A 51 -9.82 2.46 -10.13
C ILE A 51 -8.83 2.88 -9.04
N GLU A 52 -9.16 2.58 -7.78
CA GLU A 52 -8.22 2.75 -6.67
C GLU A 52 -7.14 1.66 -6.74
N THR A 53 -5.88 2.07 -6.68
CA THR A 53 -4.70 1.20 -6.78
C THR A 53 -3.78 1.41 -5.60
N VAL A 54 -3.10 0.35 -5.16
CA VAL A 54 -2.05 0.40 -4.14
C VAL A 54 -0.71 0.15 -4.80
N PHE A 55 0.29 0.96 -4.47
CA PHE A 55 1.66 0.69 -4.90
C PHE A 55 2.29 -0.35 -3.97
N ASP A 56 2.59 -1.52 -4.53
CA ASP A 56 3.30 -2.61 -3.85
C ASP A 56 4.65 -2.84 -4.51
N THR A 57 5.73 -2.36 -3.87
CA THR A 57 7.10 -2.53 -4.38
C THR A 57 7.64 -3.95 -4.24
N GLY A 58 6.95 -4.81 -3.47
CA GLY A 58 7.26 -6.23 -3.37
C GLY A 58 6.66 -7.06 -4.52
N ALA A 59 5.67 -6.52 -5.23
CA ALA A 59 5.06 -7.20 -6.37
C ALA A 59 5.91 -7.01 -7.64
N THR A 60 6.29 -8.11 -8.29
CA THR A 60 7.00 -8.08 -9.59
C THR A 60 6.09 -7.73 -10.76
N ILE A 61 4.79 -8.00 -10.64
CA ILE A 61 3.78 -7.75 -11.67
C ILE A 61 2.55 -7.09 -11.05
N SER A 62 1.83 -6.30 -11.85
CA SER A 62 0.57 -5.67 -11.41
C SER A 62 -0.59 -6.67 -11.43
N PHE A 63 -1.47 -6.55 -10.44
CA PHE A 63 -2.70 -7.34 -10.36
C PHE A 63 -3.92 -6.41 -10.29
N ILE A 64 -5.00 -6.88 -10.89
CA ILE A 64 -6.34 -6.36 -10.63
C ILE A 64 -7.17 -7.46 -9.98
N SER A 65 -8.09 -7.08 -9.10
CA SER A 65 -9.01 -8.06 -8.53
C SER A 65 -9.96 -8.59 -9.61
N LEU A 66 -10.47 -9.82 -9.41
CA LEU A 66 -11.49 -10.39 -10.29
C LEU A 66 -12.76 -9.52 -10.32
N SER A 67 -13.10 -8.84 -9.21
CA SER A 67 -14.23 -7.91 -9.17
C SER A 67 -14.02 -6.69 -10.08
N VAL A 68 -12.82 -6.10 -10.09
CA VAL A 68 -12.47 -5.02 -11.00
C VAL A 68 -12.45 -5.52 -12.44
N ALA A 69 -11.85 -6.68 -12.72
CA ALA A 69 -11.82 -7.24 -14.06
C ALA A 69 -13.21 -7.48 -14.65
N LYS A 70 -14.15 -7.99 -13.83
CA LYS A 70 -15.57 -8.14 -14.20
C LYS A 70 -16.25 -6.78 -14.44
N LYS A 71 -16.03 -5.79 -13.57
CA LYS A 71 -16.57 -4.43 -13.74
C LYS A 71 -16.13 -3.81 -15.08
N LEU A 72 -14.87 -4.00 -15.44
CA LEU A 72 -14.27 -3.49 -16.67
C LEU A 72 -14.62 -4.30 -17.93
N ASN A 73 -15.42 -5.37 -17.78
CA ASN A 73 -15.75 -6.34 -18.81
C ASN A 73 -14.51 -6.80 -19.59
N LEU A 74 -13.45 -7.17 -18.86
CA LEU A 74 -12.21 -7.69 -19.46
C LEU A 74 -12.40 -9.14 -19.85
N HIS A 75 -11.89 -9.49 -21.02
CA HIS A 75 -11.76 -10.89 -21.41
C HIS A 75 -10.59 -11.52 -20.64
N ILE A 76 -10.89 -12.50 -19.78
CA ILE A 76 -9.89 -13.17 -18.94
C ILE A 76 -9.57 -14.53 -19.55
N ASN A 77 -8.42 -14.63 -20.19
CA ASN A 77 -7.93 -15.92 -20.67
C ASN A 77 -7.42 -16.76 -19.49
N PRO A 78 -7.52 -18.10 -19.53
CA PRO A 78 -6.84 -18.94 -18.54
C PRO A 78 -5.34 -18.68 -18.54
N SER A 79 -4.71 -18.72 -17.37
CA SER A 79 -3.26 -18.67 -17.23
C SER A 79 -2.79 -19.80 -16.33
N HIS A 80 -1.61 -20.34 -16.65
CA HIS A 80 -0.90 -21.30 -15.81
C HIS A 80 0.07 -20.62 -14.85
N GLN A 81 0.09 -19.29 -14.83
CA GLN A 81 0.99 -18.51 -13.97
C GLN A 81 0.64 -18.69 -12.50
N LYS A 82 1.69 -18.91 -11.71
CA LYS A 82 1.64 -19.08 -10.27
C LYS A 82 2.47 -18.00 -9.62
N ILE A 83 2.02 -17.49 -8.48
CA ILE A 83 2.71 -16.45 -7.71
C ILE A 83 2.78 -16.85 -6.25
N ASN A 84 3.89 -16.54 -5.59
CA ASN A 84 4.02 -16.69 -4.15
C ASN A 84 3.59 -15.38 -3.49
N THR A 85 2.69 -15.45 -2.52
CA THR A 85 2.20 -14.28 -1.78
C THR A 85 2.75 -14.23 -0.37
N ALA A 86 2.58 -13.09 0.29
CA ALA A 86 3.09 -12.85 1.63
C ALA A 86 2.49 -13.78 2.72
N ASP A 87 1.40 -14.48 2.41
CA ASP A 87 0.81 -15.52 3.26
C ASP A 87 1.60 -16.85 3.24
N GLY A 88 2.68 -16.93 2.44
CA GLY A 88 3.52 -18.11 2.31
C GLY A 88 2.98 -19.15 1.31
N ASN A 89 1.85 -18.88 0.64
CA ASN A 89 1.23 -19.80 -0.30
C ASN A 89 1.49 -19.41 -1.76
N THR A 90 1.33 -20.40 -2.64
CA THR A 90 1.32 -20.20 -4.09
C THR A 90 -0.12 -20.13 -4.60
N HIS A 91 -0.47 -19.03 -5.28
CA HIS A 91 -1.79 -18.82 -5.89
C HIS A 91 -1.72 -18.84 -7.41
N TYR A 92 -2.80 -19.29 -8.05
CA TYR A 92 -2.97 -19.19 -9.49
C TYR A 92 -3.45 -17.80 -9.87
N VAL A 93 -2.85 -17.22 -10.90
CA VAL A 93 -3.28 -15.95 -11.47
C VAL A 93 -4.27 -16.23 -12.60
N PHE A 94 -5.46 -15.64 -12.51
CA PHE A 94 -6.46 -15.73 -13.57
C PHE A 94 -6.08 -14.80 -14.73
N GLY A 95 -5.35 -15.33 -15.70
CA GLY A 95 -5.12 -14.69 -16.99
C GLY A 95 -4.19 -13.47 -17.00
N GLY A 96 -3.66 -13.18 -18.20
CA GLY A 96 -3.20 -11.84 -18.55
C GLY A 96 -4.27 -11.15 -19.38
N GLY A 97 -4.63 -9.91 -19.04
CA GLY A 97 -5.49 -9.07 -19.87
C GLY A 97 -4.64 -8.12 -20.70
N SER A 98 -4.79 -8.13 -22.02
CA SER A 98 -4.27 -7.06 -22.87
C SER A 98 -5.28 -5.91 -22.87
N VAL A 99 -4.86 -4.73 -22.41
CA VAL A 99 -5.61 -3.50 -22.66
C VAL A 99 -5.22 -3.04 -24.06
N VAL A 100 -6.05 -3.36 -25.05
CA VAL A 100 -5.87 -2.84 -26.41
C VAL A 100 -6.42 -1.42 -26.42
N SER A 101 -5.56 -0.45 -26.77
CA SER A 101 -5.92 0.97 -26.94
C SER A 101 -6.77 1.19 -28.18
#